data_AF-A0A366KQ43-F1
#
_entry.id   AF-A0A366KQ43-F1
#
_cell.length_a   1.000
_cell.length_b   1.000
_cell.length_c   1.000
_cell.angle_alpha   90.00
_cell.angle_beta   90.00
_cell.angle_gamma   90.00
#
_symmetry.space_group_name_H-M   'P 1'
#
loop_
_entity.id
_entity.type
_entity.pdbx_description
1 polymer ?
#
loop_
_entity_poly.entity_id
_entity_poly.type
_entity_poly.pdbx_seq_one_letter_code
_entity_poly.pdbx_strand_id
1 'polypeptide(L)'
;MSEIKQQDIENETTAQQAAAKKPWSWQKKFGFRVLFIFFLAMSIPFSANWYKNVFTLDWSRPHYRDLYDIARFQPSFLSLFGGQRSRDITDSPSGDESSKKDGVKKNKAEKVGAKKAEAKNENGAALPPKRSFLADYVDWGIALVFALVGALIWTAFDRKRKSYHILYYWIRVVVRYRAGIGIIGFGFTKLFPTQMPYPSLGLLNSNFGDFTAQKIYWLSVGVVPWYQVFGGVVEIVAGAMLFFRKTSTFGAILLAAALGDITFVNYAYDGGVHVYAFYFVLLGLFIAADDFPKLYNLLILERYTVPFRVYPDFRKPWLKYTRITLKVLTFVIFFGVLTYTEVINFKYDPYKQPATAGVKKLRGNYRVSEFKINGEVIPFNPLDSTRWQEATFENWTTLTFKINRPVLIDPSNGGGSPMRDIQRTFEISGVAGGQRAFHYYADTVDKVLYLQDKNVMALRGGRKGADKAKEAKPKEDNWISKTAWQHIGDENKMIDKAAWSTRRDREFEEKPREVKRHRMVLRYDTTDGSRVILSGINERKDSIYVVLDRYDRQYVLPKSTLSAGKY
;
A
#
# COMPACT_ATOMS: atom_id res chain seq x y z
N MET A 1 25.68 12.89 49.74
CA MET A 1 24.23 13.05 49.45
C MET A 1 23.53 12.55 50.72
N SER A 2 22.89 13.45 51.48
CA SER A 2 22.48 13.22 52.87
C SER A 2 21.25 12.31 53.01
N GLU A 3 21.15 11.58 54.12
CA GLU A 3 20.00 10.73 54.50
C GLU A 3 18.67 11.48 54.44
N ILE A 4 18.66 12.79 54.75
CA ILE A 4 17.49 13.68 54.64
C ILE A 4 16.92 13.69 53.21
N LYS A 5 17.77 13.81 52.18
CA LYS A 5 17.31 13.77 50.78
C LYS A 5 16.72 12.40 50.41
N GLN A 6 17.21 11.33 51.02
CA GLN A 6 16.73 9.97 50.75
C GLN A 6 15.35 9.73 51.40
N GLN A 7 15.17 10.25 52.60
CA GLN A 7 13.90 10.20 53.33
C GLN A 7 12.81 11.06 52.68
N ASP A 8 13.16 12.24 52.16
CA ASP A 8 12.26 13.09 51.39
C ASP A 8 11.80 12.39 50.09
N ILE A 9 12.73 11.73 49.39
CA ILE A 9 12.41 10.94 48.18
C ILE A 9 11.49 9.77 48.50
N GLU A 10 11.73 9.04 49.60
CA GLU A 10 10.88 7.92 50.02
C GLU A 10 9.47 8.37 50.42
N ASN A 11 9.36 9.50 51.13
CA ASN A 11 8.09 10.11 51.50
C ASN A 11 7.30 10.58 50.27
N GLU A 12 7.94 11.26 49.33
CA GLU A 12 7.31 11.66 48.07
C GLU A 12 6.89 10.46 47.22
N THR A 13 7.71 9.41 47.17
CA THR A 13 7.39 8.16 46.46
C THR A 13 6.16 7.48 47.06
N THR A 14 6.09 7.42 48.38
CA THR A 14 4.98 6.81 49.12
C THR A 14 3.69 7.62 48.93
N ALA A 15 3.78 8.95 48.98
CA ALA A 15 2.66 9.85 48.72
C ALA A 15 2.13 9.72 47.28
N GLN A 16 3.01 9.63 46.29
CA GLN A 16 2.63 9.43 44.87
C GLN A 16 1.98 8.05 44.64
N GLN A 17 2.48 6.99 45.30
CA GLN A 17 1.87 5.66 45.25
C GLN A 17 0.49 5.62 45.93
N ALA A 18 0.32 6.32 47.05
CA ALA A 18 -0.97 6.45 47.74
C ALA A 18 -1.99 7.24 46.91
N ALA A 19 -1.56 8.35 46.29
CA ALA A 19 -2.39 9.14 45.37
C ALA A 19 -2.86 8.31 44.17
N ALA A 20 -2.01 7.42 43.65
CA ALA A 20 -2.34 6.56 42.52
C ALA A 20 -3.34 5.43 42.85
N LYS A 21 -3.51 5.08 44.14
CA LYS A 21 -4.53 4.13 44.62
C LYS A 21 -5.90 4.77 44.84
N LYS A 22 -6.03 6.10 44.71
CA LYS A 22 -7.31 6.79 44.89
C LYS A 22 -8.36 6.32 43.84
N PRO A 23 -9.64 6.20 44.21
CA PRO A 23 -10.71 5.91 43.28
C PRO A 23 -10.74 6.92 42.13
N TRP A 24 -11.04 6.44 40.92
CA TRP A 24 -11.17 7.32 39.77
C TRP A 24 -12.47 8.12 39.85
N SER A 25 -12.40 9.40 39.45
CA SER A 25 -13.61 10.21 39.25
C SER A 25 -14.56 9.55 38.25
N TRP A 26 -15.85 9.89 38.32
CA TRP A 26 -16.83 9.34 37.39
C TRP A 26 -16.48 9.67 35.92
N GLN A 27 -16.03 10.90 35.64
CA GLN A 27 -15.59 11.32 34.31
C GLN A 27 -14.42 10.47 33.81
N LYS A 28 -13.42 10.20 34.66
CA LYS A 28 -12.27 9.37 34.31
C LYS A 28 -12.67 7.92 34.05
N LYS A 29 -13.62 7.37 34.83
CA LYS A 29 -14.17 6.02 34.60
C LYS A 29 -14.94 5.95 33.28
N PHE A 30 -15.84 6.90 33.02
CA PHE A 30 -16.63 6.92 31.80
C PHE A 30 -15.75 7.13 30.56
N GLY A 31 -14.86 8.12 30.59
CA GLY A 31 -13.90 8.37 29.51
C GLY A 31 -13.01 7.16 29.24
N PHE A 32 -12.54 6.47 30.27
CA PHE A 32 -11.81 5.22 30.09
C PHE A 32 -12.66 4.13 29.41
N ARG A 33 -13.92 3.94 29.79
CA ARG A 33 -14.80 2.93 29.15
C ARG A 33 -14.97 3.21 27.66
N VAL A 34 -15.18 4.49 27.30
CA VAL A 34 -15.27 4.92 25.90
C VAL A 34 -13.95 4.60 25.18
N LEU A 35 -12.82 5.09 25.68
CA LEU A 35 -11.52 4.88 25.05
C LEU A 35 -11.15 3.39 24.97
N PHE A 36 -11.47 2.60 25.99
CA PHE A 36 -11.20 1.17 26.01
C PHE A 36 -11.93 0.47 24.87
N ILE A 37 -13.24 0.69 24.71
CA ILE A 37 -14.03 0.08 23.64
C ILE A 37 -13.57 0.59 22.28
N PHE A 38 -13.34 1.90 22.16
CA PHE A 38 -12.86 2.53 20.92
C PHE A 38 -11.52 1.91 20.49
N PHE A 39 -10.50 1.92 21.34
CA PHE A 39 -9.19 1.38 20.98
C PHE A 39 -9.18 -0.14 20.79
N LEU A 40 -10.06 -0.87 21.49
CA LEU A 40 -10.22 -2.31 21.27
C LEU A 40 -10.77 -2.56 19.86
N ALA A 41 -11.81 -1.82 19.48
CA ALA A 41 -12.41 -1.90 18.15
C ALA A 41 -11.45 -1.43 17.05
N MET A 42 -10.62 -0.43 17.36
CA MET A 42 -9.60 0.06 16.44
C MET A 42 -8.41 -0.90 16.28
N SER A 43 -8.16 -1.80 17.23
CA SER A 43 -6.96 -2.64 17.25
C SER A 43 -7.20 -4.11 16.92
N ILE A 44 -8.43 -4.60 17.03
CA ILE A 44 -8.77 -6.00 16.80
C ILE A 44 -9.57 -6.14 15.50
N PRO A 45 -9.15 -7.03 14.58
CA PRO A 45 -9.90 -7.34 13.37
C PRO A 45 -11.31 -7.89 13.67
N PHE A 46 -12.32 -7.35 12.99
CA PHE A 46 -13.70 -7.87 13.05
C PHE A 46 -14.09 -8.69 11.81
N SER A 47 -13.27 -8.67 10.75
CA SER A 47 -13.56 -9.43 9.54
C SER A 47 -13.19 -10.91 9.72
N ALA A 48 -14.16 -11.80 9.52
CA ALA A 48 -13.93 -13.25 9.53
C ALA A 48 -12.87 -13.67 8.50
N ASN A 49 -12.80 -12.97 7.36
CA ASN A 49 -11.81 -13.23 6.31
C ASN A 49 -10.38 -12.95 6.77
N TRP A 50 -10.17 -11.98 7.66
CA TRP A 50 -8.85 -11.74 8.24
C TRP A 50 -8.38 -12.97 9.04
N TYR A 51 -9.24 -13.53 9.89
CA TYR A 51 -8.91 -14.73 10.67
C TYR A 51 -8.74 -15.95 9.78
N LYS A 52 -9.60 -16.12 8.77
CA LYS A 52 -9.47 -17.19 7.77
C LYS A 52 -8.07 -17.14 7.15
N ASN A 53 -7.64 -15.97 6.66
CA ASN A 53 -6.32 -15.81 6.04
C ASN A 53 -5.17 -16.15 7.00
N VAL A 54 -5.28 -15.79 8.28
CA VAL A 54 -4.27 -16.14 9.30
C VAL A 54 -4.17 -17.65 9.50
N PHE A 55 -5.31 -18.33 9.63
CA PHE A 55 -5.34 -19.77 9.92
C PHE A 55 -5.09 -20.66 8.69
N THR A 56 -5.32 -20.15 7.48
CA THR A 56 -5.05 -20.87 6.23
C THR A 56 -3.69 -20.51 5.63
N LEU A 57 -2.86 -19.74 6.33
CA LEU A 57 -1.54 -19.36 5.84
C LEU A 57 -0.62 -20.57 5.78
N ASP A 58 -0.07 -20.84 4.60
CA ASP A 58 0.98 -21.84 4.42
C ASP A 58 2.34 -21.23 4.76
N TRP A 59 2.90 -21.67 5.89
CA TRP A 59 4.18 -21.20 6.43
C TRP A 59 5.41 -21.82 5.75
N SER A 60 5.26 -22.77 4.82
CA SER A 60 6.38 -23.40 4.13
C SER A 60 7.10 -22.46 3.15
N ARG A 61 6.33 -21.63 2.43
CA ARG A 61 6.82 -20.64 1.46
C ARG A 61 6.03 -19.33 1.55
N PRO A 62 6.14 -18.60 2.69
CA PRO A 62 5.33 -17.41 2.92
C PRO A 62 5.77 -16.28 1.99
N HIS A 63 4.81 -15.47 1.56
CA HIS A 63 5.09 -14.22 0.88
C HIS A 63 5.04 -13.05 1.87
N TYR A 64 5.82 -11.99 1.64
CA TYR A 64 5.85 -10.82 2.55
C TYR A 64 4.43 -10.25 2.75
N ARG A 65 3.62 -10.29 1.68
CA ARG A 65 2.26 -9.77 1.69
C ARG A 65 1.34 -10.55 2.64
N ASP A 66 1.59 -11.82 2.88
CA ASP A 66 0.78 -12.60 3.81
C ASP A 66 0.93 -12.07 5.24
N LEU A 67 2.16 -11.80 5.66
CA LEU A 67 2.45 -11.20 6.97
C LEU A 67 2.01 -9.74 7.03
N TYR A 68 2.18 -9.02 5.93
CA TYR A 68 1.79 -7.63 5.81
C TYR A 68 0.27 -7.45 5.89
N ASP A 69 -0.54 -8.33 5.28
CA ASP A 69 -2.00 -8.30 5.36
C ASP A 69 -2.50 -8.53 6.81
N ILE A 70 -1.78 -9.36 7.58
CA ILE A 70 -2.02 -9.52 9.03
C ILE A 70 -1.73 -8.22 9.77
N ALA A 71 -0.60 -7.57 9.48
CA ALA A 71 -0.18 -6.33 10.13
C ALA A 71 -1.02 -5.11 9.75
N ARG A 72 -1.60 -5.11 8.55
CA ARG A 72 -2.19 -3.91 7.93
C ARG A 72 -3.60 -3.58 8.38
N PHE A 73 -4.28 -4.48 9.09
CA PHE A 73 -5.71 -4.34 9.46
C PHE A 73 -6.16 -2.91 9.80
N GLN A 74 -7.09 -2.35 9.03
CA GLN A 74 -7.84 -1.16 9.44
C GLN A 74 -9.31 -1.55 9.66
N PRO A 75 -9.98 -0.99 10.69
CA PRO A 75 -11.41 -1.20 10.86
C PRO A 75 -12.19 -0.66 9.66
N SER A 76 -13.13 -1.47 9.18
CA SER A 76 -14.13 -1.13 8.17
C SER A 76 -15.50 -1.40 8.79
N PHE A 77 -16.06 -0.41 9.49
CA PHE A 77 -17.36 -0.55 10.13
C PHE A 77 -18.50 -0.20 9.18
N LEU A 78 -18.25 0.66 8.19
CA LEU A 78 -19.22 1.03 7.17
C LEU A 78 -19.71 -0.18 6.36
N SER A 79 -18.84 -1.17 6.15
CA SER A 79 -19.20 -2.44 5.49
C SER A 79 -20.22 -3.27 6.27
N LEU A 80 -20.33 -3.10 7.59
CA LEU A 80 -21.38 -3.75 8.39
C LEU A 80 -22.78 -3.24 8.04
N PHE A 81 -22.88 -2.03 7.50
CA PHE A 81 -24.13 -1.38 7.11
C PHE A 81 -24.36 -1.41 5.58
N GLY A 82 -23.62 -2.26 4.85
CA GLY A 82 -23.72 -2.37 3.40
C GLY A 82 -23.12 -1.18 2.61
N GLY A 83 -22.45 -0.26 3.30
CA GLY A 83 -21.69 0.81 2.66
C GLY A 83 -20.27 0.36 2.31
N GLN A 84 -19.74 0.84 1.19
CA GLN A 84 -18.32 0.67 0.86
C GLN A 84 -17.57 1.93 1.26
N ARG A 85 -16.54 1.78 2.11
CA ARG A 85 -15.64 2.90 2.38
C ARG A 85 -14.83 3.22 1.13
N SER A 86 -14.47 4.50 0.99
CA SER A 86 -13.42 4.94 0.08
C SER A 86 -12.13 4.18 0.41
N ARG A 87 -11.80 3.15 -0.39
CA ARG A 87 -10.63 2.29 -0.17
C ARG A 87 -9.39 3.17 -0.02
N ASP A 88 -8.66 2.96 1.06
CA ASP A 88 -7.32 3.50 1.19
C ASP A 88 -6.44 2.73 0.18
N ILE A 89 -5.43 3.38 -0.37
CA ILE A 89 -4.52 2.73 -1.33
C ILE A 89 -3.70 1.62 -0.66
N THR A 90 -3.77 1.61 0.67
CA THR A 90 -3.32 0.53 1.51
C THR A 90 -4.21 -0.72 1.50
N ASP A 91 -5.46 -0.66 1.04
CA ASP A 91 -6.35 -1.81 1.06
C ASP A 91 -5.93 -2.85 0.01
N SER A 92 -5.60 -4.07 0.45
CA SER A 92 -5.58 -5.23 -0.44
C SER A 92 -7.00 -5.40 -1.01
N PRO A 93 -7.19 -5.80 -2.27
CA PRO A 93 -8.47 -6.32 -2.70
C PRO A 93 -8.71 -7.62 -1.92
N SER A 94 -9.30 -7.51 -0.72
CA SER A 94 -9.70 -8.67 0.05
C SER A 94 -10.73 -9.47 -0.75
N GLY A 95 -10.67 -10.79 -0.66
CA GLY A 95 -11.64 -11.73 -1.23
C GLY A 95 -13.08 -11.58 -0.70
N ASP A 96 -13.46 -10.47 -0.09
CA ASP A 96 -14.86 -10.16 0.26
C ASP A 96 -15.76 -10.03 -0.99
N GLU A 97 -15.17 -9.87 -2.18
CA GLU A 97 -15.91 -9.97 -3.44
C GLU A 97 -16.18 -11.43 -3.88
N SER A 98 -15.68 -12.44 -3.13
CA SER A 98 -15.80 -13.86 -3.49
C SER A 98 -16.84 -14.66 -2.69
N SER A 99 -17.72 -14.04 -1.90
CA SER A 99 -18.82 -14.79 -1.28
C SER A 99 -20.10 -14.00 -1.06
N LYS A 100 -21.20 -14.60 -1.53
CA LYS A 100 -22.63 -14.23 -1.41
C LYS A 100 -23.20 -13.26 -2.45
N LYS A 101 -23.49 -13.84 -3.64
CA LYS A 101 -24.75 -13.56 -4.34
C LYS A 101 -25.91 -14.09 -3.48
N ASP A 102 -26.29 -13.36 -2.43
CA ASP A 102 -27.61 -13.55 -1.82
C ASP A 102 -28.52 -12.41 -2.27
N GLY A 103 -29.54 -12.77 -3.05
CA GLY A 103 -30.50 -11.85 -3.63
C GLY A 103 -31.30 -11.14 -2.56
N VAL A 104 -30.87 -9.94 -2.18
CA VAL A 104 -31.70 -9.00 -1.41
C VAL A 104 -32.06 -7.84 -2.33
N LYS A 105 -33.36 -7.71 -2.60
CA LYS A 105 -33.96 -6.57 -3.30
C LYS A 105 -33.47 -5.28 -2.62
N LYS A 106 -32.64 -4.50 -3.31
CA LYS A 106 -32.30 -3.13 -2.88
C LYS A 106 -33.57 -2.29 -2.94
N ASN A 107 -34.10 -1.93 -1.78
CA ASN A 107 -35.11 -0.89 -1.67
C ASN A 107 -34.52 0.44 -2.14
N LYS A 108 -35.26 1.10 -3.03
CA LYS A 108 -35.07 2.51 -3.39
C LYS A 108 -35.31 3.36 -2.14
N ALA A 109 -34.26 3.92 -1.55
CA ALA A 109 -34.36 5.14 -0.77
C ALA A 109 -33.02 5.89 -0.83
N GLU A 110 -33.11 7.21 -0.87
CA GLU A 110 -32.03 8.22 -0.89
C GLU A 110 -31.39 8.55 -2.24
N LYS A 111 -32.20 9.25 -3.05
CA LYS A 111 -31.74 10.47 -3.71
C LYS A 111 -31.51 11.54 -2.64
N VAL A 112 -30.25 11.82 -2.29
CA VAL A 112 -29.84 13.16 -1.87
C VAL A 112 -28.75 13.60 -2.84
N GLY A 113 -29.10 14.60 -3.63
CA GLY A 113 -28.28 15.07 -4.73
C GLY A 113 -27.00 15.76 -4.26
N ALA A 114 -25.92 15.45 -4.96
CA ALA A 114 -24.93 16.45 -5.31
C ALA A 114 -24.59 16.21 -6.79
N LYS A 115 -25.04 17.11 -7.66
CA LYS A 115 -24.44 17.26 -8.99
C LYS A 115 -22.97 17.63 -8.76
N LYS A 116 -22.06 16.65 -8.73
CA LYS A 116 -20.63 16.93 -8.76
C LYS A 116 -20.28 17.34 -10.19
N ALA A 117 -20.01 18.63 -10.38
CA ALA A 117 -19.32 19.11 -11.56
C ALA A 117 -17.95 18.42 -11.61
N GLU A 118 -17.71 17.62 -12.65
CA GLU A 118 -16.37 17.14 -12.96
C GLU A 118 -15.54 18.36 -13.37
N ALA A 119 -14.57 18.75 -12.55
CA ALA A 119 -13.57 19.73 -12.92
C ALA A 119 -12.68 19.10 -14.01
N LYS A 120 -13.03 19.35 -15.28
CA LYS A 120 -12.14 19.08 -16.40
C LYS A 120 -11.04 20.12 -16.37
N ASN A 121 -9.79 19.67 -16.40
CA ASN A 121 -8.67 20.56 -16.69
C ASN A 121 -8.75 20.99 -18.17
N GLU A 122 -8.19 22.14 -18.53
CA GLU A 122 -8.22 22.69 -19.91
C GLU A 122 -7.66 21.68 -20.96
N ASN A 123 -6.86 20.71 -20.51
CA ASN A 123 -6.25 19.65 -21.32
C ASN A 123 -7.08 18.34 -21.42
N GLY A 124 -8.35 18.33 -21.00
CA GLY A 124 -9.25 17.18 -21.18
C GLY A 124 -8.97 15.94 -20.33
N ALA A 125 -7.93 15.96 -19.47
CA ALA A 125 -7.69 14.93 -18.47
C ALA A 125 -8.68 15.10 -17.30
N ALA A 126 -9.46 14.06 -17.01
CA ALA A 126 -10.35 14.05 -15.85
C ALA A 126 -9.52 13.86 -14.58
N LEU A 127 -9.50 14.89 -13.71
CA LEU A 127 -8.92 14.78 -12.38
C LEU A 127 -9.82 13.90 -11.49
N PRO A 128 -9.24 13.12 -10.57
CA PRO A 128 -10.03 12.37 -9.60
C PRO A 128 -10.88 13.34 -8.74
N PRO A 129 -12.08 12.91 -8.29
CA PRO A 129 -12.98 13.77 -7.54
C PRO A 129 -12.38 14.16 -6.18
N LYS A 130 -12.46 15.46 -5.81
CA LYS A 130 -12.06 15.96 -4.48
C LYS A 130 -12.74 15.17 -3.37
N ARG A 131 -11.94 14.66 -2.43
CA ARG A 131 -12.37 13.94 -1.22
C ARG A 131 -12.74 14.95 -0.13
N SER A 132 -13.77 14.65 0.67
CA SER A 132 -14.14 15.45 1.84
C SER A 132 -13.42 14.88 3.06
N PHE A 133 -12.71 15.72 3.82
CA PHE A 133 -11.94 15.31 5.00
C PHE A 133 -12.76 14.43 5.96
N LEU A 134 -13.99 14.84 6.28
CA LEU A 134 -14.85 14.09 7.21
C LEU A 134 -15.33 12.75 6.63
N ALA A 135 -15.45 12.63 5.31
CA ALA A 135 -15.89 11.39 4.68
C ALA A 135 -14.84 10.26 4.81
N ASP A 136 -13.56 10.60 4.86
CA ASP A 136 -12.47 9.62 4.96
C ASP A 136 -12.38 8.98 6.37
N TYR A 137 -12.92 9.63 7.41
CA TYR A 137 -12.89 9.18 8.80
C TYR A 137 -14.21 8.59 9.33
N VAL A 138 -15.18 8.31 8.44
CA VAL A 138 -16.51 7.81 8.83
C VAL A 138 -16.44 6.57 9.71
N ASP A 139 -15.56 5.61 9.40
CA ASP A 139 -15.38 4.40 10.22
C ASP A 139 -14.97 4.72 11.66
N TRP A 140 -14.14 5.74 11.87
CA TRP A 140 -13.70 6.12 13.21
C TRP A 140 -14.85 6.80 13.97
N GLY A 141 -15.67 7.59 13.28
CA GLY A 141 -16.90 8.15 13.83
C GLY A 141 -17.88 7.06 14.26
N ILE A 142 -18.10 6.05 13.42
CA ILE A 142 -18.93 4.87 13.74
C ILE A 142 -18.36 4.13 14.96
N ALA A 143 -17.05 3.89 14.99
CA ALA A 143 -16.38 3.25 16.13
C ALA A 143 -16.58 4.04 17.43
N LEU A 144 -16.51 5.36 17.37
CA LEU A 144 -16.72 6.24 18.51
C LEU A 144 -18.16 6.19 19.02
N VAL A 145 -19.15 6.16 18.12
CA VAL A 145 -20.57 6.01 18.50
C VAL A 145 -20.80 4.66 19.19
N PHE A 146 -20.29 3.57 18.63
CA PHE A 146 -20.35 2.26 19.29
C PHE A 146 -19.66 2.26 20.66
N ALA A 147 -18.51 2.92 20.77
CA ALA A 147 -17.80 3.05 22.02
C ALA A 147 -18.58 3.85 23.07
N LEU A 148 -19.29 4.91 22.68
CA LEU A 148 -20.16 5.69 23.57
C LEU A 148 -21.34 4.85 24.07
N VAL A 149 -22.05 4.16 23.17
CA VAL A 149 -23.17 3.29 23.53
C VAL A 149 -22.70 2.15 24.44
N GLY A 150 -21.61 1.47 24.07
CA GLY A 150 -21.04 0.40 24.88
C GLY A 150 -20.54 0.90 26.24
N ALA A 151 -20.00 2.11 26.33
CA ALA A 151 -19.59 2.71 27.60
C ALA A 151 -20.77 3.05 28.51
N LEU A 152 -21.91 3.49 27.95
CA LEU A 152 -23.15 3.69 28.69
C LEU A 152 -23.68 2.37 29.25
N ILE A 153 -23.72 1.32 28.42
CA ILE A 153 -24.10 -0.04 28.82
C ILE A 153 -23.17 -0.53 29.95
N TRP A 154 -21.86 -0.45 29.76
CA TRP A 154 -20.89 -0.82 30.79
C TRP A 154 -21.09 -0.01 32.08
N THR A 155 -21.41 1.28 31.97
CA THR A 155 -21.69 2.13 33.13
C THR A 155 -22.92 1.68 33.91
N ALA A 156 -23.95 1.21 33.22
CA ALA A 156 -25.16 0.69 33.85
C ALA A 156 -24.87 -0.57 34.69
N PHE A 157 -24.04 -1.49 34.18
CA PHE A 157 -23.71 -2.76 34.83
C PHE A 157 -22.59 -2.68 35.87
N ASP A 158 -21.51 -1.93 35.62
CA ASP A 158 -20.34 -1.87 36.51
C ASP A 158 -20.35 -0.61 37.39
N ARG A 159 -21.23 -0.59 38.39
CA ARG A 159 -21.39 0.56 39.29
C ARG A 159 -20.39 0.59 40.46
N LYS A 160 -19.88 -0.57 40.87
CA LYS A 160 -19.12 -0.73 42.12
C LYS A 160 -17.60 -0.57 41.95
N ARG A 161 -17.06 -0.66 40.74
CA ARG A 161 -15.61 -0.67 40.52
C ARG A 161 -14.99 0.71 40.75
N LYS A 162 -13.92 0.74 41.55
CA LYS A 162 -13.22 1.97 41.99
C LYS A 162 -12.24 2.52 40.93
N SER A 163 -11.61 1.66 40.15
CA SER A 163 -10.64 2.03 39.11
C SER A 163 -10.44 0.91 38.08
N TYR A 164 -9.78 1.23 36.97
CA TYR A 164 -9.56 0.30 35.85
C TYR A 164 -8.08 0.11 35.49
N HIS A 165 -7.15 0.26 36.43
CA HIS A 165 -5.71 0.20 36.15
C HIS A 165 -5.27 -1.07 35.41
N ILE A 166 -5.84 -2.24 35.75
CA ILE A 166 -5.52 -3.52 35.09
C ILE A 166 -6.03 -3.54 33.64
N LEU A 167 -7.26 -3.08 33.40
CA LEU A 167 -7.79 -3.01 32.02
C LEU A 167 -7.04 -1.96 31.20
N TYR A 168 -6.63 -0.85 31.83
CA TYR A 168 -5.78 0.15 31.19
C TYR A 168 -4.41 -0.42 30.80
N TYR A 169 -3.80 -1.26 31.65
CA TYR A 169 -2.59 -1.99 31.28
C TYR A 169 -2.81 -2.86 30.03
N TRP A 170 -3.89 -3.65 29.99
CA TRP A 170 -4.15 -4.56 28.88
C TRP A 170 -4.48 -3.86 27.56
N ILE A 171 -5.29 -2.80 27.58
CA ILE A 171 -5.55 -2.05 26.35
C ILE A 171 -4.29 -1.39 25.80
N ARG A 172 -3.40 -0.87 26.68
CA ARG A 172 -2.08 -0.38 26.24
C ARG A 172 -1.22 -1.51 25.66
N VAL A 173 -1.31 -2.74 26.15
CA VAL A 173 -0.63 -3.89 25.53
C VAL A 173 -1.17 -4.13 24.12
N VAL A 174 -2.49 -4.22 23.95
CA VAL A 174 -3.13 -4.43 22.64
C VAL A 174 -2.73 -3.34 21.65
N VAL A 175 -2.89 -2.06 22.04
CA VAL A 175 -2.59 -0.92 21.16
C VAL A 175 -1.10 -0.86 20.80
N ARG A 176 -0.17 -1.12 21.74
CA ARG A 176 1.28 -1.15 21.45
C ARG A 176 1.64 -2.23 20.44
N TYR A 177 1.13 -3.45 20.61
CA TYR A 177 1.44 -4.54 19.70
C TYR A 177 0.80 -4.30 18.33
N ARG A 178 -0.44 -3.80 18.27
CA ARG A 178 -1.08 -3.41 17.02
C ARG A 178 -0.29 -2.33 16.29
N ALA A 179 0.10 -1.26 16.99
CA ALA A 179 0.87 -0.17 16.43
C ALA A 179 2.25 -0.65 15.95
N GLY A 180 2.98 -1.39 16.78
CA GLY A 180 4.32 -1.91 16.47
C GLY A 180 4.32 -2.86 15.27
N ILE A 181 3.42 -3.85 15.26
CA ILE A 181 3.30 -4.79 14.14
C ILE A 181 2.97 -4.05 12.83
N GLY A 182 2.02 -3.11 12.88
CA GLY A 182 1.59 -2.37 11.71
C GLY A 182 2.69 -1.48 11.11
N ILE A 183 3.39 -0.72 11.94
CA ILE A 183 4.42 0.20 11.44
C ILE A 183 5.68 -0.51 10.95
N ILE A 184 6.06 -1.63 11.57
CA ILE A 184 7.21 -2.43 11.13
C ILE A 184 7.02 -2.91 9.69
N GLY A 185 5.81 -3.39 9.35
CA GLY A 185 5.52 -3.79 7.97
C GLY A 185 5.70 -2.64 6.99
N PHE A 186 5.20 -1.44 7.31
CA PHE A 186 5.34 -0.28 6.44
C PHE A 186 6.80 0.18 6.32
N GLY A 187 7.53 0.17 7.43
CA GLY A 187 8.94 0.53 7.49
C GLY A 187 9.81 -0.38 6.64
N PHE A 188 9.50 -1.67 6.52
CA PHE A 188 10.24 -2.58 5.64
C PHE A 188 10.11 -2.22 4.15
N THR A 189 8.93 -1.78 3.69
CA THR A 189 8.75 -1.34 2.30
C THR A 189 9.56 -0.09 1.95
N LYS A 190 10.03 0.66 2.95
CA LYS A 190 10.96 1.78 2.81
C LYS A 190 12.42 1.38 3.01
N LEU A 191 12.69 0.54 4.01
CA LEU A 191 14.03 -0.02 4.28
C LEU A 191 14.56 -0.76 3.05
N PHE A 192 13.68 -1.49 2.36
CA PHE A 192 13.91 -2.06 1.05
C PHE A 192 13.12 -1.24 0.03
N PRO A 193 13.75 -0.31 -0.74
CA PRO A 193 13.12 0.73 -1.58
C PRO A 193 12.09 0.29 -2.64
N THR A 194 11.01 -0.38 -2.21
CA THR A 194 9.94 -0.96 -3.04
C THR A 194 8.69 -0.09 -2.99
N GLN A 195 8.55 0.76 -1.97
CA GLN A 195 7.45 1.71 -1.85
C GLN A 195 7.57 2.86 -2.87
N MET A 196 8.73 3.49 -2.97
CA MET A 196 9.01 4.54 -3.96
C MET A 196 10.23 4.07 -4.75
N PRO A 197 10.04 3.18 -5.74
CA PRO A 197 11.15 2.67 -6.54
C PRO A 197 11.70 3.78 -7.43
N TYR A 198 12.96 3.63 -7.83
CA TYR A 198 13.61 4.54 -8.76
C TYR A 198 12.77 4.67 -10.06
N PRO A 199 12.66 5.88 -10.66
CA PRO A 199 11.88 6.08 -11.87
C PRO A 199 12.31 5.12 -13.00
N SER A 200 11.33 4.49 -13.66
CA SER A 200 11.59 3.71 -14.88
C SER A 200 12.04 4.63 -16.02
N LEU A 201 12.61 4.07 -17.09
CA LEU A 201 13.07 4.88 -18.22
C LEU A 201 11.89 5.65 -18.86
N GLY A 202 10.73 5.01 -18.99
CA GLY A 202 9.50 5.66 -19.46
C GLY A 202 9.05 6.83 -18.59
N LEU A 203 9.22 6.73 -17.26
CA LEU A 203 8.95 7.85 -16.34
C LEU A 203 9.99 8.96 -16.52
N LEU A 204 11.28 8.65 -16.65
CA LEU A 204 12.32 9.65 -16.91
C LEU A 204 12.15 10.37 -18.27
N ASN A 205 11.44 9.75 -19.21
CA ASN A 205 11.14 10.32 -20.52
C ASN A 205 9.82 11.13 -20.53
N SER A 206 8.98 11.00 -19.50
CA SER A 206 7.73 11.73 -19.40
C SER A 206 7.97 13.20 -19.05
N ASN A 207 7.09 14.11 -19.49
CA ASN A 207 7.25 15.53 -19.16
C ASN A 207 6.93 15.74 -17.68
N PHE A 208 7.69 16.62 -17.02
CA PHE A 208 7.50 16.90 -15.59
C PHE A 208 6.07 17.37 -15.26
N GLY A 209 5.48 18.21 -16.13
CA GLY A 209 4.12 18.71 -15.97
C GLY A 209 3.02 17.66 -16.17
N ASP A 210 3.35 16.46 -16.66
CA ASP A 210 2.40 15.36 -16.81
C ASP A 210 2.25 14.53 -15.53
N PHE A 211 3.04 14.80 -14.48
CA PHE A 211 2.92 14.08 -13.21
C PHE A 211 1.93 14.74 -12.25
N THR A 212 1.18 13.92 -11.52
CA THR A 212 0.42 14.40 -10.35
C THR A 212 1.36 14.84 -9.23
N ALA A 213 0.89 15.70 -8.33
CA ALA A 213 1.65 16.15 -7.16
C ALA A 213 2.20 14.97 -6.35
N GLN A 214 1.37 13.94 -6.14
CA GLN A 214 1.78 12.69 -5.51
C GLN A 214 2.95 12.01 -6.23
N LYS A 215 2.84 11.83 -7.56
CA LYS A 215 3.86 11.15 -8.34
C LYS A 215 5.18 11.92 -8.28
N ILE A 216 5.14 13.26 -8.33
CA ILE A 216 6.33 14.12 -8.16
C ILE A 216 6.99 13.86 -6.80
N TYR A 217 6.23 13.87 -5.70
CA TYR A 217 6.78 13.59 -4.37
C TYR A 217 7.45 12.21 -4.32
N TRP A 218 6.79 11.19 -4.87
CA TRP A 218 7.28 9.81 -4.86
C TRP A 218 8.54 9.63 -5.69
N LEU A 219 8.61 10.24 -6.88
CA LEU A 219 9.80 10.18 -7.72
C LEU A 219 10.95 10.96 -7.06
N SER A 220 10.68 12.08 -6.39
CA SER A 220 11.69 12.86 -5.65
C SER A 220 12.34 12.04 -4.53
N VAL A 221 11.55 11.26 -3.79
CA VAL A 221 12.10 10.32 -2.79
C VAL A 221 12.77 9.12 -3.46
N GLY A 222 12.20 8.60 -4.56
CA GLY A 222 12.71 7.43 -5.27
C GLY A 222 14.08 7.62 -5.94
N VAL A 223 14.43 8.86 -6.34
CA VAL A 223 15.77 9.19 -6.84
C VAL A 223 16.82 9.31 -5.73
N VAL A 224 16.39 9.42 -4.46
CA VAL A 224 17.26 9.45 -3.27
C VAL A 224 16.94 8.24 -2.37
N PRO A 225 17.28 7.01 -2.78
CA PRO A 225 16.83 5.79 -2.11
C PRO A 225 17.25 5.70 -0.64
N TRP A 226 18.41 6.25 -0.26
CA TRP A 226 18.87 6.25 1.12
C TRP A 226 18.05 7.15 2.05
N TYR A 227 17.39 8.18 1.53
CA TYR A 227 16.45 8.97 2.32
C TYR A 227 15.19 8.15 2.66
N GLN A 228 14.69 7.37 1.70
CA GLN A 228 13.62 6.42 1.95
C GLN A 228 14.04 5.36 2.98
N VAL A 229 15.24 4.78 2.84
CA VAL A 229 15.81 3.82 3.81
C VAL A 229 15.83 4.41 5.22
N PHE A 230 16.29 5.65 5.38
CA PHE A 230 16.30 6.35 6.66
C PHE A 230 14.89 6.44 7.27
N GLY A 231 13.89 6.84 6.48
CA GLY A 231 12.49 6.83 6.93
C GLY A 231 12.01 5.44 7.37
N GLY A 232 12.40 4.39 6.64
CA GLY A 232 12.12 3.00 7.01
C GLY A 232 12.77 2.58 8.33
N VAL A 233 14.02 2.98 8.58
CA VAL A 233 14.71 2.74 9.85
C VAL A 233 13.97 3.41 11.01
N VAL A 234 13.58 4.68 10.86
CA VAL A 234 12.82 5.42 11.87
C VAL A 234 11.52 4.70 12.23
N GLU A 235 10.77 4.25 11.22
CA GLU A 235 9.51 3.51 11.38
C GLU A 235 9.70 2.16 12.08
N ILE A 236 10.72 1.39 11.67
CA ILE A 236 11.04 0.08 12.27
C ILE A 236 11.51 0.25 13.71
N VAL A 237 12.36 1.24 14.00
CA VAL A 237 12.83 1.55 15.36
C VAL A 237 11.66 1.95 16.25
N ALA A 238 10.78 2.84 15.77
CA ALA A 238 9.58 3.23 16.49
C ALA A 238 8.72 2.00 16.85
N GLY A 239 8.46 1.12 15.87
CA GLY A 239 7.68 -0.10 16.08
C GLY A 239 8.35 -1.11 17.01
N ALA A 240 9.64 -1.37 16.84
CA ALA A 240 10.41 -2.31 17.66
C ALA A 240 10.42 -1.86 19.14
N MET A 241 10.57 -0.57 19.39
CA MET A 241 10.54 0.00 20.74
C MET A 241 9.20 -0.21 21.45
N LEU A 242 8.08 -0.36 20.73
CA LEU A 242 6.76 -0.61 21.31
C LEU A 242 6.62 -2.02 21.91
N PHE A 243 7.40 -3.00 21.45
CA PHE A 243 7.42 -4.36 22.00
C PHE A 243 8.08 -4.45 23.39
N PHE A 244 8.80 -3.41 23.82
CA PHE A 244 9.48 -3.37 25.10
C PHE A 244 8.90 -2.28 26.00
N ARG A 245 8.40 -2.69 27.17
CA ARG A 245 7.81 -1.78 28.19
C ARG A 245 8.71 -0.65 28.67
N LYS A 246 10.03 -0.77 28.50
CA LYS A 246 11.00 0.25 28.92
C LYS A 246 11.15 1.37 27.88
N THR A 247 10.94 1.05 26.60
CA THR A 247 11.13 1.95 25.46
C THR A 247 9.82 2.41 24.82
N SER A 248 8.67 1.88 25.26
CA SER A 248 7.39 2.12 24.59
C SER A 248 6.97 3.59 24.54
N THR A 249 7.34 4.41 25.54
CA THR A 249 7.02 5.84 25.53
C THR A 249 7.77 6.57 24.41
N PHE A 250 9.08 6.33 24.29
CA PHE A 250 9.89 6.89 23.21
C PHE A 250 9.45 6.37 21.83
N GLY A 251 9.18 5.06 21.71
CA GLY A 251 8.65 4.48 20.48
C GLY A 251 7.31 5.08 20.07
N ALA A 252 6.43 5.38 21.03
CA ALA A 252 5.13 6.01 20.77
C ALA A 252 5.25 7.48 20.35
N ILE A 253 6.17 8.24 20.96
CA ILE A 253 6.47 9.63 20.57
C ILE A 253 7.06 9.65 19.16
N LEU A 254 8.06 8.80 18.89
CA LEU A 254 8.68 8.70 17.57
C LEU A 254 7.66 8.27 16.50
N LEU A 255 6.78 7.32 16.82
CA LEU A 255 5.68 6.92 15.94
C LEU A 255 4.75 8.11 15.66
N ALA A 256 4.29 8.82 16.69
CA ALA A 256 3.38 9.94 16.50
C ALA A 256 4.01 11.08 15.69
N ALA A 257 5.29 11.39 15.92
CA ALA A 257 6.02 12.42 15.19
C ALA A 257 6.23 12.03 13.72
N ALA A 258 6.80 10.85 13.46
CA ALA A 258 7.10 10.41 12.10
C ALA A 258 5.81 10.23 11.27
N LEU A 259 4.77 9.62 11.84
CA LEU A 259 3.53 9.38 11.11
C LEU A 259 2.69 10.65 11.02
N GLY A 260 2.86 11.61 11.93
CA GLY A 260 2.23 12.93 11.84
C GLY A 260 2.71 13.72 10.64
N ASP A 261 4.03 13.72 10.40
CA ASP A 261 4.62 14.30 9.20
C ASP A 261 4.12 13.60 7.93
N ILE A 262 4.14 12.26 7.91
CA ILE A 262 3.63 11.47 6.78
C ILE A 262 2.15 11.74 6.53
N THR A 263 1.31 11.88 7.57
CA THR A 263 -0.10 12.25 7.42
C THR A 263 -0.22 13.60 6.72
N PHE A 264 0.56 14.60 7.14
CA PHE A 264 0.52 15.93 6.53
C PHE A 264 0.96 15.91 5.07
N VAL A 265 2.07 15.24 4.76
CA VAL A 265 2.56 15.05 3.38
C VAL A 265 1.48 14.40 2.50
N ASN A 266 0.77 13.39 3.02
CA ASN A 266 -0.30 12.74 2.27
C ASN A 266 -1.49 13.65 1.98
N TYR A 267 -1.82 14.58 2.88
CA TYR A 267 -2.80 15.61 2.59
C TYR A 267 -2.30 16.63 1.57
N ALA A 268 -1.05 17.07 1.71
CA ALA A 268 -0.47 18.10 0.86
C ALA A 268 -0.30 17.62 -0.60
N TYR A 269 0.08 16.36 -0.80
CA TYR A 269 0.37 15.78 -2.12
C TYR A 269 -0.74 14.85 -2.65
N ASP A 270 -1.90 14.76 -1.98
CA ASP A 270 -3.00 13.83 -2.33
C ASP A 270 -2.56 12.35 -2.40
N GLY A 271 -1.78 11.93 -1.40
CA GLY A 271 -1.12 10.61 -1.37
C GLY A 271 -2.03 9.41 -1.04
N GLY A 272 -3.26 9.69 -0.63
CA GLY A 272 -4.33 8.70 -0.46
C GLY A 272 -4.15 7.68 0.68
N VAL A 273 -3.13 7.84 1.54
CA VAL A 273 -2.88 6.99 2.73
C VAL A 273 -2.91 7.75 4.06
N HIS A 274 -3.46 8.97 4.07
CA HIS A 274 -3.50 9.87 5.24
C HIS A 274 -4.27 9.29 6.43
N VAL A 275 -5.40 8.59 6.19
CA VAL A 275 -6.20 7.99 7.26
C VAL A 275 -5.40 6.90 7.96
N TYR A 276 -4.73 6.04 7.19
CA TYR A 276 -3.92 4.97 7.74
C TYR A 276 -2.68 5.49 8.47
N ALA A 277 -2.03 6.55 7.98
CA ALA A 277 -0.93 7.20 8.70
C ALA A 277 -1.43 7.82 10.02
N PHE A 278 -2.55 8.55 9.98
CA PHE A 278 -3.10 9.22 11.15
C PHE A 278 -3.61 8.23 12.20
N TYR A 279 -4.03 7.03 11.78
CA TYR A 279 -4.37 5.93 12.67
C TYR A 279 -3.21 5.62 13.64
N PHE A 280 -1.97 5.52 13.14
CA PHE A 280 -0.81 5.27 13.99
C PHE A 280 -0.45 6.47 14.87
N VAL A 281 -0.69 7.71 14.41
CA VAL A 281 -0.57 8.90 15.25
C VAL A 281 -1.50 8.79 16.45
N LEU A 282 -2.77 8.45 16.22
CA LEU A 282 -3.76 8.27 17.29
C LEU A 282 -3.35 7.17 18.28
N LEU A 283 -2.87 6.02 17.78
CA LEU A 283 -2.37 4.94 18.65
C LEU A 283 -1.14 5.37 19.46
N GLY A 284 -0.17 6.05 18.82
CA GLY A 284 1.04 6.56 19.45
C GLY A 284 0.72 7.56 20.56
N LEU A 285 -0.13 8.54 20.28
CA LEU A 285 -0.59 9.52 21.27
C LEU A 285 -1.30 8.86 22.45
N PHE A 286 -2.15 7.85 22.20
CA PHE A 286 -2.79 7.10 23.30
C PHE A 286 -1.79 6.36 24.19
N ILE A 287 -0.77 5.73 23.60
CA ILE A 287 0.28 5.03 24.36
C ILE A 287 1.11 6.02 25.20
N ALA A 288 1.44 7.18 24.61
CA ALA A 288 2.26 8.22 25.22
C ALA A 288 1.49 9.07 26.26
N ALA A 289 0.15 9.13 26.17
CA ALA A 289 -0.69 9.94 27.05
C ALA A 289 -0.51 9.65 28.54
N ASP A 290 -0.20 8.41 28.93
CA ASP A 290 0.08 8.05 30.34
C ASP A 290 1.35 8.74 30.86
N ASP A 291 2.30 9.01 29.99
CA ASP A 291 3.62 9.52 30.35
C ASP A 291 3.78 11.02 30.05
N PHE A 292 2.93 11.63 29.20
CA PHE A 292 3.00 13.07 28.91
C PHE A 292 2.95 13.97 30.14
N PRO A 293 2.02 13.81 31.11
CA PRO A 293 2.04 14.66 32.31
C PRO A 293 3.32 14.49 33.13
N LYS A 294 3.87 13.27 33.16
CA LYS A 294 5.10 12.94 33.90
C LYS A 294 6.31 13.59 33.23
N LEU A 295 6.39 13.50 31.90
CA LEU A 295 7.45 14.12 31.10
C LEU A 295 7.37 15.64 31.16
N TYR A 296 6.18 16.22 31.12
CA TYR A 296 5.99 17.66 31.27
C TYR A 296 6.43 18.14 32.66
N ASN A 297 6.00 17.45 33.72
CA ASN A 297 6.44 17.76 35.08
C ASN A 297 7.96 17.67 35.22
N LEU A 298 8.58 16.63 34.67
CA LEU A 298 10.01 16.41 34.81
C LEU A 298 10.87 17.34 33.94
N LEU A 299 10.53 17.51 32.66
CA LEU A 299 11.37 18.18 31.67
C LEU A 299 11.05 19.66 31.50
N ILE A 300 9.80 20.07 31.73
CA ILE A 300 9.36 21.46 31.53
C ILE A 300 9.19 22.18 32.86
N LEU A 301 8.55 21.53 33.84
CA LEU A 301 8.40 22.12 35.18
C LEU A 301 9.55 21.80 36.13
N GLU A 302 10.50 20.95 35.70
CA GLU A 302 11.67 20.53 36.47
C GLU A 302 11.33 19.94 37.86
N ARG A 303 10.15 19.31 37.98
CA ARG A 303 9.67 18.69 39.22
C ARG A 303 10.07 17.23 39.30
N TYR A 304 10.61 16.84 40.45
CA TYR A 304 10.87 15.44 40.76
C TYR A 304 9.59 14.61 40.57
N THR A 305 9.68 13.57 39.73
CA THR A 305 8.51 12.81 39.27
C THR A 305 8.81 11.31 39.33
N VAL A 306 8.06 10.57 40.15
CA VAL A 306 8.16 9.11 40.22
C VAL A 306 7.01 8.48 39.43
N PRO A 307 7.29 7.71 38.36
CA PRO A 307 6.23 7.15 37.55
C PRO A 307 5.52 5.99 38.28
N PHE A 308 4.22 6.14 38.55
CA PHE A 308 3.39 5.03 39.02
C PHE A 308 3.07 4.06 37.87
N ARG A 309 3.28 2.76 38.07
CA ARG A 309 2.98 1.71 37.08
C ARG A 309 2.31 0.51 37.74
N VAL A 310 1.19 0.07 37.15
CA VAL A 310 0.48 -1.15 37.56
C VAL A 310 0.79 -2.28 36.60
N TYR A 311 1.21 -3.42 37.14
CA TYR A 311 1.49 -4.63 36.38
C TYR A 311 0.62 -5.78 36.89
N PRO A 312 0.05 -6.61 36.00
CA PRO A 312 -0.54 -7.87 36.40
C PRO A 312 0.50 -8.78 37.07
N ASP A 313 0.03 -9.65 37.95
CA ASP A 313 0.87 -10.66 38.59
C ASP A 313 1.14 -11.81 37.60
N PHE A 314 2.41 -11.97 37.22
CA PHE A 314 2.88 -13.03 36.32
C PHE A 314 3.71 -14.09 37.07
N ARG A 315 3.57 -14.22 38.40
CA ARG A 315 4.31 -15.23 39.18
C ARG A 315 3.94 -16.67 38.81
N LYS A 316 2.69 -16.92 38.39
CA LYS A 316 2.27 -18.25 37.92
C LYS A 316 3.08 -18.65 36.67
N PRO A 317 3.71 -19.85 36.64
CA PRO A 317 4.59 -20.26 35.55
C PRO A 317 3.95 -20.14 34.16
N TRP A 318 2.71 -20.60 34.00
CA TRP A 318 2.01 -20.55 32.71
C TRP A 318 1.85 -19.10 32.20
N LEU A 319 1.46 -18.14 33.05
CA LEU A 319 1.35 -16.73 32.68
C LEU A 319 2.70 -16.12 32.29
N LYS A 320 3.78 -16.47 33.00
CA LYS A 320 5.16 -16.03 32.67
C LYS A 320 5.57 -16.54 31.29
N TYR A 321 5.44 -17.85 31.06
CA TYR A 321 5.88 -18.48 29.82
C TYR A 321 5.00 -18.09 28.63
N THR A 322 3.67 -18.06 28.77
CA THR A 322 2.76 -17.59 27.70
C THR A 322 3.11 -16.19 27.23
N ARG A 323 3.37 -15.25 28.15
CA ARG A 323 3.78 -13.88 27.79
C ARG A 323 5.11 -13.85 27.04
N ILE A 324 6.09 -14.63 27.47
CA ILE A 324 7.42 -14.70 26.83
C ILE A 324 7.25 -15.30 25.44
N THR A 325 6.57 -16.44 25.31
CA THR A 325 6.32 -17.12 24.04
C THR A 325 5.60 -16.21 23.06
N LEU A 326 4.49 -15.57 23.44
CA LEU A 326 3.77 -14.65 22.55
C LEU A 326 4.63 -13.47 22.09
N LYS A 327 5.46 -12.93 22.98
CA LYS A 327 6.38 -11.84 22.62
C LYS A 327 7.46 -12.32 21.65
N VAL A 328 8.09 -13.46 21.93
CA VAL A 328 9.15 -14.03 21.07
C VAL A 328 8.57 -14.40 19.70
N LEU A 329 7.42 -15.07 19.64
CA LEU A 329 6.74 -15.39 18.39
C LEU A 329 6.42 -14.15 17.58
N THR A 330 5.86 -13.11 18.20
CA THR A 330 5.57 -11.84 17.52
C THR A 330 6.84 -11.24 16.93
N PHE A 331 7.93 -11.21 17.71
CA PHE A 331 9.21 -10.68 17.25
C PHE A 331 9.80 -11.52 16.10
N VAL A 332 9.82 -12.84 16.23
CA VAL A 332 10.34 -13.74 15.19
C VAL A 332 9.52 -13.62 13.89
N ILE A 333 8.20 -13.55 13.96
CA ILE A 333 7.33 -13.45 12.78
C ILE A 333 7.51 -12.07 12.11
N PHE A 334 7.29 -10.98 12.84
CA PHE A 334 7.22 -9.64 12.25
C PHE A 334 8.58 -8.95 12.10
N PHE A 335 9.64 -9.45 12.75
CA PHE A 335 11.00 -8.97 12.54
C PHE A 335 11.83 -9.98 11.75
N GLY A 336 11.85 -11.26 12.14
CA GLY A 336 12.65 -12.28 11.45
C GLY A 336 12.09 -12.68 10.08
N VAL A 337 10.92 -13.34 10.07
CA VAL A 337 10.30 -13.88 8.84
C VAL A 337 9.92 -12.75 7.88
N LEU A 338 9.39 -11.64 8.39
CA LEU A 338 9.06 -10.49 7.55
C LEU A 338 10.31 -9.86 6.90
N THR A 339 11.43 -9.72 7.63
CA THR A 339 12.69 -9.25 7.01
C THR A 339 13.12 -10.18 5.88
N TYR A 340 13.11 -11.50 6.12
CA TYR A 340 13.49 -12.47 5.10
C TYR A 340 12.63 -12.34 3.84
N THR A 341 11.30 -12.35 4.01
CA THR A 341 10.37 -12.25 2.87
C THR A 341 10.45 -10.90 2.15
N GLU A 342 10.73 -9.80 2.85
CA GLU A 342 10.93 -8.49 2.24
C GLU A 342 12.25 -8.38 1.46
N VAL A 343 13.32 -9.04 1.92
CA VAL A 343 14.57 -9.17 1.14
C VAL A 343 14.31 -9.92 -0.17
N ILE A 344 13.52 -11.00 -0.10
CA ILE A 344 13.12 -11.77 -1.29
C ILE A 344 12.27 -10.92 -2.25
N ASN A 345 11.25 -10.23 -1.73
CA ASN A 345 10.42 -9.29 -2.49
C ASN A 345 11.29 -8.22 -3.18
N PHE A 346 12.18 -7.57 -2.45
CA PHE A 346 13.05 -6.53 -3.01
C PHE A 346 13.97 -7.05 -4.11
N LYS A 347 14.57 -8.23 -3.95
CA LYS A 347 15.54 -8.78 -4.90
C LYS A 347 14.89 -9.40 -6.14
N TYR A 348 13.73 -10.04 -5.99
CA TYR A 348 13.26 -11.00 -6.98
C TYR A 348 11.79 -10.81 -7.39
N ASP A 349 10.94 -10.23 -6.54
CA ASP A 349 9.52 -10.06 -6.85
C ASP A 349 8.94 -8.71 -6.38
N PRO A 350 9.51 -7.57 -6.82
CA PRO A 350 9.14 -6.27 -6.26
C PRO A 350 7.71 -5.87 -6.61
N TYR A 351 6.86 -5.61 -5.61
CA TYR A 351 5.42 -5.46 -5.83
C TYR A 351 4.94 -4.26 -6.68
N LYS A 352 5.78 -3.27 -6.98
CA LYS A 352 5.43 -2.10 -7.81
C LYS A 352 5.93 -2.15 -9.24
N GLN A 353 6.98 -2.93 -9.49
CA GLN A 353 7.56 -3.10 -10.81
C GLN A 353 7.33 -4.54 -11.26
N PRO A 354 6.99 -4.78 -12.54
CA PRO A 354 6.94 -6.14 -13.09
C PRO A 354 8.18 -6.95 -12.71
N ALA A 355 8.01 -8.19 -12.25
CA ALA A 355 9.13 -9.04 -11.81
C ALA A 355 9.74 -9.86 -12.95
N THR A 356 8.98 -10.10 -14.03
CA THR A 356 9.47 -10.84 -15.18
C THR A 356 10.46 -9.99 -15.97
N ALA A 357 11.63 -10.58 -16.24
CA ALA A 357 12.67 -9.97 -17.05
C ALA A 357 12.18 -9.68 -18.49
N GLY A 358 12.46 -8.47 -18.96
CA GLY A 358 12.17 -8.09 -20.35
C GLY A 358 13.18 -8.71 -21.32
N VAL A 359 12.84 -8.76 -22.61
CA VAL A 359 13.75 -9.32 -23.64
C VAL A 359 15.05 -8.52 -23.66
N LYS A 360 16.17 -9.15 -23.27
CA LYS A 360 17.46 -8.48 -23.05
C LYS A 360 17.92 -7.63 -24.24
N LYS A 361 17.75 -8.15 -25.46
CA LYS A 361 18.11 -7.44 -26.70
C LYS A 361 17.24 -6.21 -26.97
N LEU A 362 16.04 -6.12 -26.43
CA LEU A 362 15.14 -4.99 -26.68
C LEU A 362 15.29 -3.86 -25.65
N ARG A 363 15.88 -4.10 -24.47
CA ARG A 363 15.97 -3.11 -23.38
C ARG A 363 16.68 -1.81 -23.82
N GLY A 364 16.07 -0.66 -23.55
CA GLY A 364 16.64 0.67 -23.83
C GLY A 364 15.65 1.69 -24.37
N ASN A 365 16.16 2.88 -24.69
CA ASN A 365 15.41 3.98 -25.33
C ASN A 365 15.62 3.97 -26.84
N TYR A 366 14.56 4.29 -27.58
CA TYR A 366 14.54 4.26 -29.03
C TYR A 366 13.89 5.51 -29.62
N ARG A 367 14.50 6.01 -30.70
CA ARG A 367 13.86 6.96 -31.61
C ARG A 367 13.04 6.18 -32.62
N VAL A 368 11.86 6.69 -32.93
CA VAL A 368 11.02 6.14 -34.00
C VAL A 368 11.43 6.80 -35.31
N SER A 369 12.19 6.10 -36.14
CA SER A 369 12.66 6.63 -37.43
C SER A 369 11.63 6.44 -38.54
N GLU A 370 10.91 5.32 -38.54
CA GLU A 370 9.84 5.03 -39.49
C GLU A 370 8.59 4.56 -38.76
N PHE A 371 7.42 5.01 -39.21
CA PHE A 371 6.12 4.61 -38.66
C PHE A 371 5.12 4.51 -39.80
N LYS A 372 4.49 3.35 -39.94
CA LYS A 372 3.43 3.10 -40.92
C LYS A 372 2.22 2.50 -40.24
N ILE A 373 1.04 2.91 -40.69
CA ILE A 373 -0.24 2.29 -40.35
C ILE A 373 -0.92 1.88 -41.65
N ASN A 374 -1.40 0.64 -41.74
CA ASN A 374 -2.05 0.11 -42.94
C ASN A 374 -1.20 0.28 -44.22
N GLY A 375 0.13 0.23 -44.06
CA GLY A 375 1.12 0.41 -45.13
C GLY A 375 1.47 1.87 -45.44
N GLU A 376 0.70 2.84 -44.96
CA GLU A 376 0.91 4.27 -45.21
C GLU A 376 1.92 4.86 -44.22
N VAL A 377 2.92 5.58 -44.73
CA VAL A 377 3.92 6.28 -43.91
C VAL A 377 3.28 7.49 -43.24
N ILE A 378 3.33 7.53 -41.91
CA ILE A 378 2.97 8.72 -41.14
C ILE A 378 4.28 9.43 -40.77
N PRO A 379 4.60 10.59 -41.40
CA PRO A 379 5.85 11.30 -41.14
C PRO A 379 5.92 11.80 -39.69
N PHE A 380 7.13 12.15 -39.24
CA PHE A 380 7.29 12.72 -37.91
C PHE A 380 6.50 14.03 -37.76
N ASN A 381 5.57 14.03 -36.82
CA ASN A 381 4.83 15.21 -36.41
C ASN A 381 4.61 15.13 -34.88
N PRO A 382 5.15 16.08 -34.09
CA PRO A 382 5.02 16.06 -32.63
C PRO A 382 3.57 16.26 -32.15
N LEU A 383 2.67 16.72 -33.03
CA LEU A 383 1.25 16.91 -32.73
C LEU A 383 0.39 15.70 -33.12
N ASP A 384 0.97 14.67 -33.75
CA ASP A 384 0.23 13.49 -34.17
C ASP A 384 -0.21 12.62 -32.99
N SER A 385 -1.50 12.26 -32.98
CA SER A 385 -2.14 11.52 -31.88
C SER A 385 -2.02 9.99 -31.98
N THR A 386 -1.45 9.49 -33.07
CA THR A 386 -1.31 8.06 -33.40
C THR A 386 0.15 7.64 -33.53
N ARG A 387 0.99 8.46 -34.17
CA ARG A 387 2.42 8.18 -34.38
C ARG A 387 3.17 8.15 -33.05
N TRP A 388 3.94 7.10 -32.85
CA TRP A 388 4.87 7.02 -31.73
C TRP A 388 6.03 8.00 -31.95
N GLN A 389 6.29 8.84 -30.95
CA GLN A 389 7.40 9.80 -30.98
C GLN A 389 8.70 9.15 -30.53
N GLU A 390 8.61 8.37 -29.46
CA GLU A 390 9.69 7.59 -28.86
C GLU A 390 9.12 6.31 -28.27
N ALA A 391 9.98 5.31 -28.10
CA ALA A 391 9.64 4.06 -27.45
C ALA A 391 10.76 3.62 -26.49
N THR A 392 10.38 2.95 -25.41
CA THR A 392 11.31 2.49 -24.39
C THR A 392 10.90 1.11 -23.93
N PHE A 393 11.82 0.16 -24.02
CA PHE A 393 11.71 -1.15 -23.38
C PHE A 393 12.43 -1.12 -22.04
N GLU A 394 11.68 -1.36 -20.97
CA GLU A 394 12.23 -1.43 -19.61
C GLU A 394 13.07 -2.70 -19.41
N ASN A 395 13.75 -2.80 -18.25
CA ASN A 395 14.46 -4.03 -17.87
C ASN A 395 13.51 -5.22 -17.65
N TRP A 396 12.24 -4.94 -17.43
CA TRP A 396 11.16 -5.89 -17.23
C TRP A 396 10.17 -5.89 -18.41
N THR A 397 9.10 -6.66 -18.31
CA THR A 397 8.07 -6.86 -19.36
C THR A 397 7.16 -5.65 -19.57
N THR A 398 7.72 -4.46 -19.80
CA THR A 398 6.97 -3.25 -20.14
C THR A 398 7.60 -2.51 -21.32
N LEU A 399 6.76 -2.23 -22.32
CA LEU A 399 7.03 -1.30 -23.41
C LEU A 399 6.28 0.00 -23.13
N THR A 400 6.97 1.13 -23.15
CA THR A 400 6.34 2.45 -23.13
C THR A 400 6.59 3.18 -24.44
N PHE A 401 5.65 4.03 -24.84
CA PHE A 401 5.79 4.89 -26.01
C PHE A 401 4.98 6.17 -25.83
N LYS A 402 5.43 7.24 -26.49
CA LYS A 402 4.81 8.57 -26.40
C LYS A 402 4.00 8.87 -27.66
N ILE A 403 2.77 9.35 -27.47
CA ILE A 403 1.88 9.87 -28.52
C ILE A 403 1.30 11.22 -28.10
N ASN A 404 0.89 12.09 -29.02
CA ASN A 404 0.21 13.33 -28.65
C ASN A 404 -1.29 13.09 -28.38
N ARG A 405 -1.57 12.30 -27.36
CA ARG A 405 -2.96 12.00 -26.94
C ARG A 405 -3.03 11.87 -25.42
N PRO A 406 -3.89 12.64 -24.74
CA PRO A 406 -4.03 12.56 -23.30
C PRO A 406 -4.55 11.18 -22.87
N VAL A 407 -3.90 10.61 -21.85
CA VAL A 407 -4.35 9.42 -21.15
C VAL A 407 -5.16 9.79 -19.91
N LEU A 408 -6.11 8.94 -19.55
CA LEU A 408 -6.78 9.07 -18.25
C LEU A 408 -5.82 8.69 -17.13
N ILE A 409 -5.72 9.55 -16.14
CA ILE A 409 -4.84 9.38 -14.99
C ILE A 409 -5.37 8.20 -14.16
N ASP A 410 -4.48 7.27 -13.83
CA ASP A 410 -4.73 6.28 -12.79
C ASP A 410 -4.41 6.92 -11.42
N PRO A 411 -5.43 7.17 -10.56
CA PRO A 411 -5.24 7.78 -9.25
C PRO A 411 -4.75 6.79 -8.18
N SER A 412 -4.42 5.55 -8.56
CA SER A 412 -3.81 4.58 -7.66
C SER A 412 -2.34 4.92 -7.38
N ASN A 413 -1.70 4.16 -6.48
CA ASN A 413 -0.27 4.29 -6.17
C ASN A 413 0.61 3.34 -7.00
N GLY A 414 0.05 2.76 -8.07
CA GLY A 414 0.82 1.92 -8.98
C GLY A 414 1.19 0.54 -8.41
N GLY A 415 0.50 0.12 -7.35
CA GLY A 415 0.70 -1.18 -6.71
C GLY A 415 -0.44 -1.48 -5.73
N GLY A 416 -0.54 -2.72 -5.29
CA GLY A 416 -1.61 -3.09 -4.34
C GLY A 416 -2.06 -4.54 -4.39
N SER A 417 -1.13 -5.50 -4.36
CA SER A 417 -1.35 -6.95 -4.16
C SER A 417 -1.34 -7.93 -5.34
N PRO A 418 -1.41 -7.57 -6.63
CA PRO A 418 -1.52 -8.59 -7.67
C PRO A 418 -0.14 -9.13 -8.08
N MET A 419 -0.02 -10.46 -8.05
CA MET A 419 1.22 -11.15 -8.44
C MET A 419 1.56 -11.03 -9.93
N ARG A 420 0.54 -10.88 -10.78
CA ARG A 420 0.68 -10.74 -12.24
C ARG A 420 1.20 -9.36 -12.63
N ASP A 421 2.19 -9.33 -13.52
CA ASP A 421 2.93 -8.13 -13.91
C ASP A 421 2.05 -7.07 -14.59
N ILE A 422 1.03 -7.49 -15.35
CA ILE A 422 0.04 -6.60 -15.98
C ILE A 422 -0.70 -5.69 -14.97
N GLN A 423 -0.72 -6.07 -13.69
CA GLN A 423 -1.39 -5.32 -12.64
C GLN A 423 -0.44 -4.47 -11.78
N ARG A 424 0.87 -4.49 -12.05
CA ARG A 424 1.85 -3.60 -11.42
C ARG A 424 1.96 -2.34 -12.27
N THR A 425 1.31 -1.26 -11.83
CA THR A 425 1.00 -0.09 -12.67
C THR A 425 1.78 1.16 -12.29
N PHE A 426 2.92 1.03 -11.60
CA PHE A 426 3.69 2.18 -11.14
C PHE A 426 4.16 3.12 -12.26
N GLU A 427 4.39 2.60 -13.46
CA GLU A 427 4.80 3.40 -14.63
C GLU A 427 3.68 4.29 -15.18
N ILE A 428 2.41 4.04 -14.81
CA ILE A 428 1.25 4.82 -15.28
C ILE A 428 0.49 5.54 -14.17
N SER A 429 0.66 5.12 -12.92
CA SER A 429 -0.01 5.74 -11.77
C SER A 429 0.45 7.19 -11.59
N GLY A 430 -0.50 8.12 -11.56
CA GLY A 430 -0.21 9.55 -11.46
C GLY A 430 0.54 10.14 -12.67
N VAL A 431 0.46 9.50 -13.84
CA VAL A 431 1.05 9.97 -15.10
C VAL A 431 -0.06 10.34 -16.08
N ALA A 432 -0.03 11.57 -16.57
CA ALA A 432 -0.93 12.12 -17.57
C ALA A 432 -0.23 12.22 -18.94
N GLY A 433 -0.71 13.13 -19.79
CA GLY A 433 -0.10 13.40 -21.09
C GLY A 433 -0.16 12.21 -22.04
N GLY A 434 0.92 12.02 -22.80
CA GLY A 434 0.99 11.10 -23.92
C GLY A 434 1.65 9.74 -23.68
N GLN A 435 2.12 9.49 -22.46
CA GLN A 435 2.92 8.30 -22.16
C GLN A 435 2.02 7.07 -22.01
N ARG A 436 2.15 6.11 -22.92
CA ARG A 436 1.46 4.82 -22.89
C ARG A 436 2.39 3.76 -22.32
N ALA A 437 1.85 2.80 -21.58
CA ALA A 437 2.61 1.64 -21.10
C ALA A 437 1.83 0.34 -21.33
N PHE A 438 2.49 -0.62 -21.95
CA PHE A 438 1.97 -1.93 -22.24
C PHE A 438 2.85 -2.99 -21.59
N HIS A 439 2.23 -3.92 -20.88
CA HIS A 439 2.92 -5.16 -20.49
C HIS A 439 2.97 -6.09 -21.70
N TYR A 440 4.04 -6.87 -21.85
CA TYR A 440 4.15 -7.84 -22.94
C TYR A 440 4.53 -9.24 -22.45
N TYR A 441 3.92 -10.25 -23.06
CA TYR A 441 4.43 -11.61 -23.07
C TYR A 441 5.31 -11.79 -24.30
N ALA A 442 6.51 -12.33 -24.13
CA ALA A 442 7.49 -12.47 -25.21
C ALA A 442 7.61 -13.92 -25.66
N ASP A 443 7.13 -14.22 -26.86
CA ASP A 443 7.55 -15.40 -27.59
C ASP A 443 8.92 -15.11 -28.22
N THR A 444 9.97 -15.64 -27.59
CA THR A 444 11.35 -15.41 -28.04
C THR A 444 11.79 -16.36 -29.16
N VAL A 445 11.00 -17.41 -29.44
CA VAL A 445 11.25 -18.37 -30.52
C VAL A 445 10.74 -17.78 -31.83
N ASP A 446 9.46 -17.38 -31.87
CA ASP A 446 8.83 -16.81 -33.06
C ASP A 446 9.06 -15.30 -33.19
N LYS A 447 9.75 -14.71 -32.20
CA LYS A 447 10.01 -13.27 -32.06
C LYS A 447 8.73 -12.43 -32.09
N VAL A 448 7.74 -12.78 -31.27
CA VAL A 448 6.46 -12.06 -31.16
C VAL A 448 6.24 -11.53 -29.74
N LEU A 449 5.79 -10.28 -29.63
CA LEU A 449 5.38 -9.64 -28.40
C LEU A 449 3.85 -9.54 -28.38
N TYR A 450 3.24 -10.12 -27.35
CA TYR A 450 1.81 -10.02 -27.09
C TYR A 450 1.57 -8.97 -26.01
N LEU A 451 1.13 -7.79 -26.42
CA LEU A 451 1.06 -6.61 -25.57
C LEU A 451 -0.36 -6.36 -25.04
N GLN A 452 -0.45 -5.92 -23.80
CA GLN A 452 -1.69 -5.50 -23.15
C GLN A 452 -1.50 -4.16 -22.44
N ASP A 453 -2.42 -3.23 -22.65
CA ASP A 453 -2.37 -1.90 -22.04
C ASP A 453 -2.48 -2.02 -20.51
N LYS A 454 -1.52 -1.42 -19.80
CA LYS A 454 -1.51 -1.40 -18.33
C LYS A 454 -2.60 -0.47 -17.80
N ASN A 455 -2.98 0.58 -18.54
CA ASN A 455 -3.94 1.58 -18.11
C ASN A 455 -5.39 1.15 -18.39
N VAL A 456 -6.04 0.58 -17.37
CA VAL A 456 -7.46 0.20 -17.43
C VAL A 456 -8.42 1.39 -17.42
N MET A 457 -7.97 2.56 -16.92
CA MET A 457 -8.81 3.76 -16.87
C MET A 457 -8.95 4.40 -18.26
N ALA A 458 -7.92 4.31 -19.11
CA ALA A 458 -7.96 4.75 -20.50
C ALA A 458 -9.14 4.13 -21.30
N LEU A 459 -9.62 2.95 -20.88
CA LEU A 459 -10.77 2.26 -21.48
C LEU A 459 -12.13 2.90 -21.15
N ARG A 460 -12.22 3.61 -20.02
CA ARG A 460 -13.48 4.24 -19.54
C ARG A 460 -13.75 5.59 -20.21
N GLY A 461 -12.71 6.28 -20.68
CA GLY A 461 -12.81 7.57 -21.38
C GLY A 461 -13.51 7.52 -22.75
N GLY A 462 -13.76 6.31 -23.29
CA GLY A 462 -14.40 6.10 -24.58
C GLY A 462 -15.91 5.78 -24.53
N ARG A 463 -16.54 5.69 -23.35
CA ARG A 463 -17.97 5.34 -23.24
C ARG A 463 -18.74 6.33 -22.36
N LYS A 464 -19.28 7.38 -23.00
CA LYS A 464 -20.57 7.94 -22.55
C LYS A 464 -21.64 6.88 -22.85
N GLY A 465 -22.33 6.40 -21.81
CA GLY A 465 -23.47 5.51 -21.95
C GLY A 465 -23.10 4.07 -22.34
N ALA A 466 -22.91 3.22 -21.35
CA ALA A 466 -23.22 1.80 -21.52
C ALA A 466 -23.76 1.29 -20.19
N ASP A 467 -25.09 1.14 -20.19
CA ASP A 467 -25.87 0.41 -19.23
C ASP A 467 -25.21 -0.91 -18.80
N LYS A 468 -25.63 -1.37 -17.63
CA LYS A 468 -25.48 -2.73 -17.09
C LYS A 468 -25.36 -3.76 -18.23
N ALA A 469 -24.14 -4.05 -18.65
CA ALA A 469 -23.89 -5.20 -19.50
C ALA A 469 -24.14 -6.43 -18.63
N LYS A 470 -25.24 -7.13 -18.91
CA LYS A 470 -25.51 -8.47 -18.39
C LYS A 470 -24.23 -9.30 -18.55
N GLU A 471 -23.88 -10.04 -17.50
CA GLU A 471 -22.85 -11.09 -17.49
C GLU A 471 -23.13 -12.09 -18.61
N ALA A 472 -22.68 -11.80 -19.84
CA ALA A 472 -22.60 -12.79 -20.90
C ALA A 472 -21.46 -13.75 -20.54
N LYS A 473 -21.70 -15.06 -20.69
CA LYS A 473 -20.67 -16.09 -20.47
C LYS A 473 -19.40 -15.73 -21.25
N PRO A 474 -18.21 -15.80 -20.65
CA PRO A 474 -16.97 -15.45 -21.32
C PRO A 474 -16.76 -16.39 -22.51
N LYS A 475 -16.59 -15.81 -23.71
CA LYS A 475 -16.01 -16.53 -24.84
C LYS A 475 -14.51 -16.59 -24.56
N GLU A 476 -13.94 -17.79 -24.66
CA GLU A 476 -12.50 -18.00 -24.56
C GLU A 476 -11.79 -17.13 -25.60
N ASP A 477 -11.07 -16.11 -25.12
CA ASP A 477 -10.40 -15.13 -25.96
C ASP A 477 -8.99 -15.64 -26.28
N ASN A 478 -8.89 -16.47 -27.33
CA ASN A 478 -7.66 -17.12 -27.79
C ASN A 478 -6.74 -16.19 -28.58
N TRP A 479 -6.55 -14.95 -28.11
CA TRP A 479 -5.69 -13.96 -28.78
C TRP A 479 -4.18 -14.29 -28.70
N ILE A 480 -3.78 -15.16 -27.76
CA ILE A 480 -2.47 -15.83 -27.73
C ILE A 480 -2.74 -17.31 -27.99
N SER A 481 -2.07 -17.88 -28.99
CA SER A 481 -2.24 -19.28 -29.36
C SER A 481 -1.67 -20.21 -28.29
N LYS A 482 -2.12 -21.47 -28.25
CA LYS A 482 -1.57 -22.48 -27.34
C LYS A 482 -0.06 -22.70 -27.58
N THR A 483 0.37 -22.69 -28.84
CA THR A 483 1.78 -22.80 -29.22
C THR A 483 2.59 -21.62 -28.71
N ALA A 484 2.09 -20.39 -28.86
CA ALA A 484 2.76 -19.20 -28.34
C ALA A 484 2.87 -19.26 -26.80
N TRP A 485 1.84 -19.74 -26.10
CA TRP A 485 1.92 -19.97 -24.65
C TRP A 485 2.99 -20.98 -24.25
N GLN A 486 3.24 -22.01 -25.05
CA GLN A 486 4.33 -22.96 -24.81
C GLN A 486 5.71 -22.32 -24.97
N HIS A 487 5.89 -21.43 -25.95
CA HIS A 487 7.14 -20.69 -26.14
C HIS A 487 7.36 -19.61 -25.08
N ILE A 488 6.28 -18.90 -24.70
CA ILE A 488 6.31 -17.87 -23.65
C ILE A 488 6.66 -18.53 -22.32
N GLY A 489 5.94 -19.59 -21.94
CA GLY A 489 6.06 -20.25 -20.64
C GLY A 489 5.10 -19.71 -19.58
N ASP A 490 5.25 -20.21 -18.34
CA ASP A 490 4.41 -19.85 -17.20
C ASP A 490 4.98 -18.66 -16.43
N GLU A 491 4.33 -17.50 -16.48
CA GLU A 491 4.70 -16.27 -15.76
C GLU A 491 4.87 -16.52 -14.25
N ASN A 492 4.13 -17.46 -13.65
CA ASN A 492 4.31 -17.83 -12.24
C ASN A 492 5.76 -18.27 -11.97
N LYS A 493 6.39 -18.94 -12.94
CA LYS A 493 7.74 -19.52 -12.81
C LYS A 493 8.84 -18.71 -13.51
N MET A 494 8.53 -17.55 -14.10
CA MET A 494 9.52 -16.68 -14.76
C MET A 494 10.34 -15.80 -13.82
N ILE A 495 10.19 -15.96 -12.51
CA ILE A 495 10.98 -15.28 -11.49
C ILE A 495 11.94 -16.25 -10.80
N ASP A 496 12.91 -15.72 -10.06
CA ASP A 496 13.87 -16.52 -9.29
C ASP A 496 13.14 -17.48 -8.33
N LYS A 497 13.62 -18.73 -8.23
CA LYS A 497 13.01 -19.78 -7.40
C LYS A 497 12.92 -19.37 -5.93
N ALA A 498 13.82 -18.52 -5.46
CA ALA A 498 13.80 -18.00 -4.10
C ALA A 498 12.53 -17.18 -3.78
N ALA A 499 11.85 -16.63 -4.80
CA ALA A 499 10.61 -15.87 -4.65
C ALA A 499 9.33 -16.68 -4.92
N TRP A 500 9.45 -17.98 -5.20
CA TRP A 500 8.28 -18.85 -5.32
C TRP A 500 7.57 -18.96 -3.98
N SER A 501 6.31 -18.56 -3.94
CA SER A 501 5.48 -18.56 -2.72
C SER A 501 4.15 -19.25 -2.96
N THR A 502 3.56 -19.77 -1.88
CA THR A 502 2.23 -20.40 -1.91
C THR A 502 1.14 -19.39 -2.27
N ARG A 503 1.30 -18.13 -1.85
CA ARG A 503 0.46 -17.02 -2.30
C ARG A 503 0.52 -16.84 -3.82
N ARG A 504 1.72 -16.86 -4.41
CA ARG A 504 1.88 -16.68 -5.86
C ARG A 504 1.18 -17.80 -6.62
N ASP A 505 1.43 -19.06 -6.23
CA ASP A 505 0.78 -20.22 -6.84
C ASP A 505 -0.75 -20.08 -6.79
N ARG A 506 -1.32 -19.74 -5.62
CA ARG A 506 -2.75 -19.49 -5.43
C ARG A 506 -3.30 -18.37 -6.31
N GLU A 507 -2.64 -17.21 -6.38
CA GLU A 507 -3.11 -16.06 -7.17
C GLU A 507 -3.02 -16.31 -8.70
N PHE A 508 -2.09 -17.17 -9.14
CA PHE A 508 -2.00 -17.58 -10.54
C PHE A 508 -3.03 -18.65 -10.92
N GLU A 509 -3.40 -19.54 -9.98
CA GLU A 509 -4.51 -20.50 -10.12
C GLU A 509 -5.88 -19.80 -10.17
N GLU A 510 -6.04 -18.67 -9.47
CA GLU A 510 -7.24 -17.85 -9.53
C GLU A 510 -7.43 -17.26 -10.94
N LYS A 511 -8.65 -17.44 -11.48
CA LYS A 511 -9.02 -16.89 -12.79
C LYS A 511 -8.79 -15.37 -12.81
N PRO A 512 -8.04 -14.84 -13.79
CA PRO A 512 -7.82 -13.40 -13.87
C PRO A 512 -9.16 -12.67 -13.98
N ARG A 513 -9.27 -11.54 -13.27
CA ARG A 513 -10.41 -10.64 -13.48
C ARG A 513 -10.40 -10.18 -14.93
N GLU A 514 -11.45 -10.51 -15.67
CA GLU A 514 -11.59 -10.11 -17.07
C GLU A 514 -11.82 -8.59 -17.16
N VAL A 515 -10.74 -7.87 -17.42
CA VAL A 515 -10.79 -6.46 -17.80
C VAL A 515 -10.45 -6.36 -19.28
N LYS A 516 -11.37 -5.82 -20.09
CA LYS A 516 -11.17 -5.65 -21.53
C LYS A 516 -10.06 -4.64 -21.80
N ARG A 517 -8.82 -5.08 -21.95
CA ARG A 517 -7.66 -4.21 -22.26
C ARG A 517 -7.46 -4.04 -23.76
N HIS A 518 -6.88 -2.92 -24.16
CA HIS A 518 -6.31 -2.74 -25.49
C HIS A 518 -5.13 -3.70 -25.65
N ARG A 519 -4.99 -4.32 -26.82
CA ARG A 519 -3.95 -5.33 -27.08
C ARG A 519 -3.26 -5.10 -28.40
N MET A 520 -1.98 -5.43 -28.48
CA MET A 520 -1.22 -5.42 -29.73
C MET A 520 -0.49 -6.76 -29.88
N VAL A 521 -0.24 -7.17 -31.11
CA VAL A 521 0.59 -8.34 -31.41
C VAL A 521 1.66 -7.88 -32.40
N LEU A 522 2.90 -7.79 -31.92
CA LEU A 522 4.01 -7.22 -32.67
C LEU A 522 5.13 -8.24 -32.81
N ARG A 523 5.43 -8.65 -34.04
CA ARG A 523 6.68 -9.33 -34.37
C ARG A 523 7.82 -8.32 -34.23
N TYR A 524 8.94 -8.75 -33.67
CA TYR A 524 10.16 -7.95 -33.62
C TYR A 524 11.26 -8.61 -34.44
N ASP A 525 12.04 -7.79 -35.14
CA ASP A 525 13.27 -8.24 -35.77
C ASP A 525 14.43 -7.32 -35.39
N THR A 526 15.54 -7.95 -34.98
CA THR A 526 16.76 -7.28 -34.55
C THR A 526 17.92 -8.27 -34.45
N THR A 527 19.14 -7.80 -34.67
CA THR A 527 20.39 -8.55 -34.48
C THR A 527 20.91 -8.41 -33.05
N ASP A 528 21.20 -7.18 -32.64
CA ASP A 528 21.84 -6.78 -31.39
C ASP A 528 21.01 -5.79 -30.54
N GLY A 529 19.86 -5.34 -31.06
CA GLY A 529 19.01 -4.35 -30.41
C GLY A 529 19.35 -2.89 -30.73
N SER A 530 20.38 -2.61 -31.53
CA SER A 530 20.70 -1.25 -31.99
C SER A 530 19.61 -0.69 -32.89
N ARG A 531 19.06 -1.55 -33.77
CA ARG A 531 17.90 -1.28 -34.60
C ARG A 531 16.88 -2.40 -34.43
N VAL A 532 15.64 -2.03 -34.12
CA VAL A 532 14.53 -2.97 -33.90
C VAL A 532 13.40 -2.61 -34.85
N ILE A 533 12.93 -3.57 -35.63
CA ILE A 533 11.76 -3.42 -36.48
C ILE A 533 10.59 -4.12 -35.76
N LEU A 534 9.52 -3.38 -35.49
CA LEU A 534 8.27 -3.93 -34.97
C LEU A 534 7.22 -3.94 -36.08
N SER A 535 6.56 -5.07 -36.30
CA SER A 535 5.48 -5.17 -37.28
C SER A 535 4.35 -6.08 -36.79
N GLY A 536 3.11 -5.78 -37.13
CA GLY A 536 1.98 -6.61 -36.72
C GLY A 536 0.68 -5.81 -36.63
N ILE A 537 -0.09 -6.04 -35.56
CA ILE A 537 -1.40 -5.45 -35.35
C ILE A 537 -1.41 -4.59 -34.08
N ASN A 538 -1.86 -3.34 -34.19
CA ASN A 538 -1.95 -2.39 -33.08
C ASN A 538 -3.25 -2.53 -32.25
N GLU A 539 -3.46 -1.63 -31.28
CA GLU A 539 -4.62 -1.66 -30.40
C GLU A 539 -5.97 -1.35 -31.05
N ARG A 540 -5.94 -0.85 -32.28
CA ARG A 540 -7.12 -0.55 -33.11
C ARG A 540 -7.41 -1.62 -34.15
N LYS A 541 -6.59 -2.68 -34.19
CA LYS A 541 -6.62 -3.75 -35.20
C LYS A 541 -6.13 -3.32 -36.59
N ASP A 542 -5.39 -2.22 -36.67
CA ASP A 542 -4.71 -1.80 -37.90
C ASP A 542 -3.35 -2.48 -38.01
N SER A 543 -2.86 -2.67 -39.24
CA SER A 543 -1.47 -3.10 -39.42
C SER A 543 -0.53 -1.97 -39.04
N ILE A 544 0.55 -2.29 -38.35
CA ILE A 544 1.55 -1.32 -37.88
C ILE A 544 2.94 -1.81 -38.27
N TYR A 545 3.81 -0.87 -38.66
CA TYR A 545 5.22 -1.10 -38.88
C TYR A 545 6.01 0.08 -38.29
N VAL A 546 6.97 -0.21 -37.41
CA VAL A 546 7.74 0.79 -36.68
C VAL A 546 9.21 0.41 -36.73
N VAL A 547 10.07 1.35 -37.11
CA VAL A 547 11.52 1.20 -37.00
C VAL A 547 12.00 2.01 -35.81
N LEU A 548 12.72 1.33 -34.92
CA LEU A 548 13.23 1.84 -33.67
C LEU A 548 14.76 1.83 -33.69
N ASP A 549 15.38 3.00 -33.58
CA ASP A 549 16.83 3.14 -33.49
C ASP A 549 17.23 3.48 -32.05
N ARG A 550 18.04 2.62 -31.43
CA ARG A 550 18.48 2.76 -30.05
C ARG A 550 19.35 3.99 -29.91
N TYR A 551 19.15 4.74 -28.84
CA TYR A 551 20.04 5.81 -28.46
C TYR A 551 20.33 5.76 -26.96
N ASP A 552 21.54 6.18 -26.59
CA ASP A 552 21.91 6.33 -25.19
C ASP A 552 21.54 7.74 -24.70
N ARG A 553 20.52 7.82 -23.87
CA ARG A 553 20.08 9.09 -23.26
C ARG A 553 20.92 9.33 -22.01
N GLN A 554 21.73 10.38 -22.03
CA GLN A 554 22.47 10.83 -20.85
C GLN A 554 21.50 11.52 -19.87
N TYR A 555 21.03 10.78 -18.87
CA TYR A 555 20.22 11.34 -17.79
C TYR A 555 21.13 12.06 -16.80
N VAL A 556 20.70 13.25 -16.35
CA VAL A 556 21.39 13.99 -15.28
C VAL A 556 21.32 13.24 -13.94
N LEU A 557 20.24 12.49 -13.73
CA LEU A 557 20.08 11.65 -12.54
C LEU A 557 20.99 10.42 -12.62
N PRO A 558 21.81 10.15 -11.59
CA PRO A 558 22.61 8.95 -11.53
C PRO A 558 21.72 7.71 -11.33
N LYS A 559 22.21 6.54 -11.75
CA LYS A 559 21.54 5.27 -11.47
C LYS A 559 21.39 5.06 -9.97
N SER A 560 20.27 4.46 -9.56
CA SER A 560 20.05 4.12 -8.16
C SER A 560 21.14 3.19 -7.61
N THR A 561 21.64 3.49 -6.42
CA THR A 561 22.53 2.58 -5.66
C THR A 561 21.79 1.39 -5.08
N LEU A 562 20.45 1.44 -5.02
CA LEU A 562 19.56 0.38 -4.54
C LEU A 562 18.45 0.15 -5.58
N SER A 563 18.56 -0.94 -6.34
CA SER A 563 17.59 -1.28 -7.38
C SER A 563 16.78 -2.51 -6.97
N ALA A 564 15.46 -2.42 -7.07
CA ALA A 564 14.56 -3.53 -6.82
C ALA A 564 14.46 -4.42 -8.07
N GLY A 565 14.32 -5.73 -7.85
CA GLY A 565 14.26 -6.73 -8.90
C GLY A 565 15.62 -7.13 -9.46
N LYS A 566 15.66 -8.33 -10.05
CA LYS A 566 16.83 -8.92 -10.72
C LYS A 566 16.38 -9.38 -12.10
N TYR A 567 16.87 -8.70 -13.14
CA TYR A 567 16.34 -8.81 -14.51
C TYR A 567 17.37 -9.22 -15.56
#